data_AF-A0A973X8V7-F1
#
_entry.id   AF-A0A973X8V7-F1
#
_cell.length_a   1.000
_cell.length_b   1.000
_cell.length_c   1.000
_cell.angle_alpha   90.00
_cell.angle_beta   90.00
_cell.angle_gamma   90.00
#
_symmetry.space_group_name_H-M   'P 1'
#
loop_
_entity.id
_entity.type
_entity.pdbx_description
1 polymer ?
#
loop_
_entity_poly.entity_id
_entity_poly.type
_entity_poly.pdbx_seq_one_letter_code
_entity_poly.pdbx_strand_id
1 'polypeptide(L)' 'MKLLTDLFTTDYGIMSISGIVFMLGMAAFFIWYFMHKMNETAGAGSK' A
#
# COMPACT_ATOMS: atom_id res chain seq x y z
N MET A 1 11.59 21.88 11.26
CA MET A 1 10.65 21.79 10.13
C MET A 1 11.36 22.11 8.82
N LYS A 2 12.33 21.28 8.41
CA LYS A 2 13.11 21.49 7.18
C LYS A 2 13.32 20.15 6.48
N LEU A 3 13.57 19.10 7.28
CA LEU A 3 13.64 17.71 6.84
C LEU A 3 12.38 17.18 6.13
N LEU A 4 11.18 17.42 6.69
CA LEU A 4 9.94 17.00 6.04
C LEU A 4 9.75 17.72 4.70
N THR A 5 10.03 19.03 4.66
CA THR A 5 9.91 19.84 3.44
C THR A 5 10.95 19.43 2.40
N ASP A 6 12.19 19.15 2.80
CA ASP A 6 13.24 18.62 1.91
C ASP A 6 12.88 17.22 1.40
N LEU A 7 12.17 16.40 2.18
CA LEU A 7 11.68 15.09 1.75
C LEU A 7 10.56 15.18 0.72
N PHE A 8 9.72 16.21 0.74
CA PHE A 8 8.66 16.40 -0.25
C PHE A 8 9.08 17.24 -1.46
N THR A 9 10.10 18.10 -1.31
CA THR A 9 10.46 19.11 -2.32
C THR A 9 11.73 18.76 -3.10
N THR A 10 12.60 17.91 -2.54
CA THR A 10 13.84 17.48 -3.22
C THR A 10 13.58 16.24 -4.07
N ASP A 11 14.23 16.14 -5.23
CA ASP A 11 14.13 14.99 -6.15
C ASP A 11 14.37 13.63 -5.47
N TYR A 12 15.32 13.58 -4.53
CA TYR A 12 15.63 12.38 -3.73
C TYR A 12 14.51 11.99 -2.75
N GLY A 13 13.80 12.99 -2.23
CA GLY A 13 12.73 12.79 -1.26
C GLY A 13 11.48 12.22 -1.92
N ILE A 14 11.08 12.75 -3.08
CA ILE A 14 9.96 12.23 -3.87
C ILE A 14 10.24 10.79 -4.35
N MET A 15 11.49 10.50 -4.78
CA MET A 15 11.91 9.13 -5.12
C MET A 15 11.79 8.15 -3.94
N SER A 16 12.14 8.57 -2.72
CA SER A 16 12.00 7.74 -1.53
C SER A 16 10.53 7.55 -1.13
N ILE A 17 9.75 8.63 -1.18
CA ILE A 17 8.31 8.63 -0.86
C ILE A 17 7.53 7.78 -1.86
N SER A 18 7.86 7.81 -3.14
CA SER A 18 7.19 6.98 -4.15
C SER A 18 7.38 5.49 -3.87
N GLY A 19 8.59 5.08 -3.46
CA GLY A 19 8.86 3.71 -3.01
C GLY A 19 8.06 3.33 -1.76
N ILE A 20 7.97 4.22 -0.77
CA ILE A 20 7.20 3.99 0.47
C ILE A 20 5.70 3.87 0.15
N VAL A 21 5.16 4.78 -0.67
CA VAL A 21 3.76 4.75 -1.11
C VAL A 21 3.48 3.49 -1.92
N PHE A 22 4.40 3.07 -2.78
CA PHE A 22 4.28 1.82 -3.53
C PHE A 22 4.26 0.59 -2.59
N MET A 23 5.18 0.51 -1.64
CA MET A 23 5.20 -0.59 -0.66
C MET A 23 3.92 -0.65 0.18
N LEU A 24 3.44 0.49 0.67
CA LEU A 24 2.19 0.58 1.43
C LEU A 24 0.97 0.25 0.57
N GLY A 25 0.93 0.73 -0.67
CA GLY A 25 -0.13 0.43 -1.64
C GLY A 25 -0.21 -1.06 -1.94
N MET A 26 0.94 -1.71 -2.17
CA MET A 26 1.02 -3.15 -2.39
C MET A 26 0.61 -3.94 -1.13
N ALA A 27 1.05 -3.52 0.06
CA ALA A 27 0.66 -4.16 1.31
C ALA A 27 -0.87 -4.09 1.54
N ALA A 28 -1.47 -2.92 1.36
CA ALA A 28 -2.91 -2.75 1.45
C ALA A 28 -3.67 -3.54 0.37
N PHE A 29 -3.15 -3.56 -0.87
CA PHE A 29 -3.72 -4.35 -1.96
C PHE A 29 -3.70 -5.85 -1.64
N PHE A 30 -2.60 -6.38 -1.10
CA PHE A 30 -2.54 -7.78 -0.70
C PHE A 30 -3.54 -8.09 0.41
N ILE A 31 -3.62 -7.28 1.46
CA ILE A 31 -4.60 -7.47 2.53
C ILE A 31 -6.02 -7.45 1.97
N TRP A 32 -6.35 -6.45 1.14
CA TRP A 32 -7.64 -6.35 0.48
C TRP A 32 -7.93 -7.56 -0.42
N TYR A 33 -6.95 -7.98 -1.22
CA TYR A 33 -7.06 -9.13 -2.12
C TYR A 33 -7.28 -10.42 -1.35
N PHE A 34 -6.50 -10.68 -0.29
CA PHE A 34 -6.67 -11.88 0.54
C PHE A 34 -8.02 -11.87 1.26
N MET A 35 -8.45 -10.74 1.83
CA MET A 35 -9.77 -10.63 2.46
C MET A 35 -10.90 -10.82 1.45
N HIS A 36 -10.78 -10.24 0.26
CA HIS A 36 -11.78 -10.37 -0.81
C HIS A 36 -11.84 -11.81 -1.34
N LYS A 37 -10.69 -12.43 -1.62
CA LYS A 37 -10.63 -13.82 -2.07
C LYS A 37 -11.07 -14.81 -1.00
N MET A 38 -10.73 -14.58 0.27
CA MET A 38 -11.21 -15.40 1.39
C MET A 38 -12.72 -15.29 1.57
N ASN A 39 -13.33 -14.12 1.34
CA ASN A 39 -14.78 -13.98 1.34
C ASN A 39 -15.45 -14.70 0.15
N GLU A 40 -14.77 -14.74 -1.00
CA GLU A 40 -15.22 -15.49 -2.18
C GLU A 40 -15.19 -17.02 -1.92
N THR A 41 -14.17 -17.53 -1.22
CA THR A 41 -14.09 -18.95 -0.82
C THR A 41 -14.92 -19.29 0.42
N ALA A 42 -15.08 -18.38 1.38
CA ALA A 42 -15.94 -18.57 2.55
C ALA A 42 -17.44 -18.55 2.17
N GLY A 43 -17.82 -17.78 1.15
CA GLY A 43 -19.16 -17.84 0.54
C GLY A 43 -19.39 -19.09 -0.33
N ALA A 44 -18.33 -19.77 -0.78
CA ALA A 44 -18.41 -21.00 -1.56
C ALA A 44 -18.34 -22.29 -0.72
N GLY A 45 -18.18 -22.17 0.62
CA GLY A 45 -18.22 -23.28 1.57
C GLY A 45 -19.57 -23.50 2.25
N SER A 46 -20.62 -22.80 1.82
CA SER A 46 -22.00 -22.99 2.28
C SER A 46 -22.97 -23.13 1.11
N LYS A 47 -22.69 -24.12 0.24
CA LYS A 47 -23.68 -24.73 -0.64
C LYS A 47 -23.32 -26.18 -0.93
#